data_AF-A0A954J8L4-F1
#
_entry.id   AF-A0A954J8L4-F1
#
_cell.length_a   1.000
_cell.length_b   1.000
_cell.length_c   1.000
_cell.angle_alpha   90.00
_cell.angle_beta   90.00
_cell.angle_gamma   90.00
#
_symmetry.space_group_name_H-M   'P 1'
#
loop_
_entity.id
_entity.type
_entity.pdbx_description
1 polymer ?
#
loop_
_entity_poly.entity_id
_entity_poly.type
_entity_poly.pdbx_seq_one_letter_code
_entity_poly.pdbx_strand_id
1 'polypeptide(L)'
;MKAVELKRQIDERDELIQLLTRQLEQAAEQLDRLQRSGGVSGRSPASLPTEFARQQEAIGQDVAYLVTQWENSQLAGAVGRIELQLEELRDLLVQAKLSPGKENCLDEQREATLLAKLQQAMHFSEQEIPEEELEEDPALISDGRSIAGREELSPHATLPPLPQELDLEHAHPQQLCDAVRDRDLFIAKLVDQYRHLHQTARLSSPVDWQELNQAPAELRARLEQLETQLQEQLRINEVSMSLERARLSREATQLELARMQLQKELKKHGLNGDMLRGNDAVPPMAQETGSPEKQRSQKWLSMLRIKET
;
A
#
# COMPACT_ATOMS: atom_id res chain seq x y z
N MET A 1 -18.79 -28.11 28.83
CA MET A 1 -19.86 -27.37 28.14
C MET A 1 -19.33 -26.36 27.11
N LYS A 2 -18.40 -25.45 27.43
CA LYS A 2 -17.86 -24.46 26.47
C LYS A 2 -17.23 -25.06 25.20
N ALA A 3 -16.56 -26.21 25.30
CA ALA A 3 -15.94 -26.87 24.15
C ALA A 3 -16.96 -27.40 23.12
N VAL A 4 -18.16 -27.79 23.56
CA VAL A 4 -19.24 -28.25 22.68
C VAL A 4 -19.87 -27.07 21.95
N GLU A 5 -20.04 -25.94 22.66
CA GLU A 5 -20.56 -24.70 22.07
C GLU A 5 -19.62 -24.12 21.02
N LEU A 6 -18.31 -24.11 21.29
CA LEU A 6 -17.32 -23.66 20.30
C LEU A 6 -17.30 -24.55 19.06
N LYS A 7 -17.47 -25.86 19.23
CA LYS A 7 -17.54 -26.78 18.10
C LYS A 7 -18.78 -26.54 17.24
N ARG A 8 -19.94 -26.31 17.86
CA ARG A 8 -21.17 -25.93 17.17
C ARG A 8 -21.00 -24.63 16.37
N GLN A 9 -20.35 -23.62 16.95
CA GLN A 9 -20.10 -22.36 16.26
C GLN A 9 -19.10 -22.49 15.10
N ILE A 10 -18.15 -23.42 15.18
CA ILE A 10 -17.24 -23.73 14.07
C ILE A 10 -18.03 -24.41 12.96
N ASP A 11 -18.83 -25.43 13.28
CA ASP A 11 -19.64 -26.14 12.29
C ASP A 11 -20.62 -25.20 11.56
N GLU A 12 -21.27 -24.27 12.28
CA GLU A 12 -22.15 -23.24 11.70
C GLU A 12 -21.41 -22.26 10.79
N ARG A 13 -20.19 -21.87 11.16
CA ARG A 13 -19.35 -21.01 10.32
C ARG A 13 -18.88 -21.73 9.07
N ASP A 14 -18.50 -23.01 9.19
CA ASP A 14 -18.07 -23.82 8.05
C ASP A 14 -19.23 -24.04 7.05
N GLU A 15 -20.46 -24.22 7.54
CA GLU A 15 -21.65 -24.31 6.69
C GLU A 15 -21.92 -22.99 5.96
N LEU A 16 -21.79 -21.86 6.66
CA LEU A 16 -21.96 -20.54 6.05
C LEU A 16 -20.86 -20.24 5.01
N ILE A 17 -19.61 -20.64 5.29
CA ILE A 17 -18.51 -20.53 4.33
C ILE A 17 -18.81 -21.35 3.08
N GLN A 18 -19.25 -22.60 3.22
CA GLN A 18 -19.63 -23.44 2.08
C GLN A 18 -20.75 -22.85 1.24
N LEU A 19 -21.76 -22.23 1.87
CA LEU A 19 -22.84 -21.55 1.16
C LEU A 19 -22.34 -20.33 0.38
N LEU A 20 -21.51 -19.48 1.01
CA LEU A 20 -20.93 -18.31 0.35
C LEU A 20 -20.00 -18.71 -0.79
N THR A 21 -19.19 -19.76 -0.61
CA THR A 21 -18.33 -20.30 -1.68
C THR A 21 -19.16 -20.75 -2.87
N ARG A 22 -20.26 -21.51 -2.66
CA ARG A 22 -21.16 -21.89 -3.77
C ARG A 22 -21.79 -20.69 -4.47
N GLN A 23 -22.18 -19.66 -3.72
CA GLN A 23 -22.74 -18.44 -4.32
C GLN A 23 -21.69 -17.71 -5.17
N LEU A 24 -20.45 -17.63 -4.71
CA LEU A 24 -19.35 -17.04 -5.47
C LEU A 24 -19.01 -17.85 -6.72
N GLU A 25 -19.00 -19.18 -6.64
CA GLU A 25 -18.81 -20.06 -7.79
C GLU A 25 -19.91 -19.84 -8.84
N GLN A 26 -21.18 -19.77 -8.41
CA GLN A 26 -22.31 -19.49 -9.31
C GLN A 26 -22.20 -18.11 -9.96
N ALA A 27 -21.83 -17.08 -9.21
CA ALA A 27 -21.65 -15.73 -9.72
C ALA A 27 -20.47 -15.67 -10.71
N ALA A 28 -19.36 -16.33 -10.39
CA ALA A 28 -18.18 -16.43 -11.26
C ALA A 28 -18.54 -17.16 -12.56
N GLU A 29 -19.32 -18.24 -12.50
CA GLU A 29 -19.74 -18.98 -13.69
C GLU A 29 -20.74 -18.19 -14.54
N GLN A 30 -21.65 -17.41 -13.93
CA GLN A 30 -22.52 -16.49 -14.66
C GLN A 30 -21.70 -15.42 -15.41
N LEU A 31 -20.65 -14.89 -14.77
CA LEU A 31 -19.78 -13.89 -15.36
C LEU A 31 -18.91 -14.49 -16.49
N ASP A 32 -18.38 -15.71 -16.31
CA ASP A 32 -17.67 -16.45 -17.36
C ASP A 32 -18.59 -16.76 -18.55
N ARG A 33 -19.85 -17.16 -18.30
CA ARG A 33 -20.86 -17.34 -19.37
C ARG A 33 -21.13 -16.04 -20.13
N LEU A 34 -21.25 -14.91 -19.43
CA LEU A 34 -21.42 -13.60 -20.06
C LEU A 34 -20.19 -13.22 -20.90
N GLN A 35 -18.98 -13.42 -20.37
CA GLN A 35 -17.73 -13.15 -21.08
C GLN A 35 -17.54 -14.06 -22.31
N ARG A 36 -17.85 -15.35 -22.19
CA ARG A 36 -17.83 -16.31 -23.31
C ARG A 36 -18.91 -16.04 -24.34
N SER A 37 -20.07 -15.52 -23.93
CA SER A 37 -21.14 -15.08 -24.84
C SER A 37 -20.84 -13.71 -25.49
N GLY A 38 -19.87 -12.95 -24.94
CA GLY A 38 -19.47 -11.60 -25.35
C GLY A 38 -18.61 -11.53 -26.62
N GLY A 39 -18.76 -12.47 -27.55
CA GLY A 39 -17.95 -12.54 -28.78
C GLY A 39 -18.73 -12.73 -30.10
N VAL A 40 -20.06 -12.92 -30.07
CA VAL A 40 -20.87 -13.02 -31.30
C VAL A 40 -22.24 -12.36 -31.12
N SER A 41 -22.29 -11.04 -31.25
CA SER A 41 -23.48 -10.36 -31.79
C SER A 41 -23.12 -8.94 -32.20
N GLY A 42 -22.69 -8.80 -33.45
CA GLY A 42 -22.87 -7.56 -34.18
C GLY A 42 -24.36 -7.32 -34.39
N ARG A 43 -25.01 -6.62 -33.47
CA ARG A 43 -26.25 -5.85 -33.69
C ARG A 43 -26.41 -4.84 -32.54
N SER A 44 -26.80 -3.63 -32.90
CA SER A 44 -26.82 -2.42 -32.08
C SER A 44 -27.60 -2.51 -30.76
N PRO A 45 -27.34 -1.58 -29.81
CA PRO A 45 -27.73 -1.67 -28.41
C PRO A 45 -29.17 -1.22 -28.22
N ALA A 46 -29.99 -2.09 -27.62
CA ALA A 46 -31.24 -1.69 -27.01
C ALA A 46 -31.44 -2.54 -25.76
N SER A 47 -31.51 -1.83 -24.62
CA SER A 47 -31.87 -2.32 -23.28
C SER A 47 -31.01 -3.46 -22.70
N LEU A 48 -29.99 -3.08 -21.94
CA LEU A 48 -29.69 -3.80 -20.69
C LEU A 48 -31.00 -3.91 -19.88
N PRO A 49 -31.32 -5.04 -19.23
CA PRO A 49 -32.51 -5.15 -18.39
C PRO A 49 -32.47 -4.06 -17.33
N THR A 50 -33.40 -3.10 -17.41
CA THR A 50 -33.51 -1.97 -16.46
C THR A 50 -33.69 -2.45 -15.01
N GLU A 51 -34.17 -3.68 -14.84
CA GLU A 51 -34.26 -4.37 -13.56
C GLU A 51 -32.88 -4.64 -12.94
N PHE A 52 -31.91 -5.12 -13.73
CA PHE A 52 -30.56 -5.41 -13.24
C PHE A 52 -29.83 -4.12 -12.84
N ALA A 53 -30.00 -3.05 -13.62
CA ALA A 53 -29.45 -1.73 -13.29
C ALA A 53 -30.01 -1.20 -11.96
N ARG A 54 -31.32 -1.38 -11.72
CA ARG A 54 -31.96 -1.01 -10.44
C ARG A 54 -31.49 -1.88 -9.29
N GLN A 55 -31.28 -3.17 -9.51
CA GLN A 55 -30.77 -4.07 -8.49
C GLN A 55 -29.32 -3.74 -8.14
N GLN A 56 -28.50 -3.38 -9.12
CA GLN A 56 -27.12 -2.92 -8.89
C GLN A 56 -27.09 -1.58 -8.15
N GLU A 57 -28.01 -0.66 -8.46
CA GLU A 57 -28.17 0.61 -7.74
C GLU A 57 -28.61 0.37 -6.28
N ALA A 58 -29.55 -0.54 -6.04
CA ALA A 58 -29.99 -0.91 -4.70
C ALA A 58 -28.85 -1.54 -3.87
N ILE A 59 -28.09 -2.47 -4.45
CA ILE A 59 -26.92 -3.07 -3.78
C ILE A 59 -25.86 -1.99 -3.50
N GLY A 60 -25.65 -1.04 -4.41
CA GLY A 60 -24.75 0.09 -4.18
C GLY A 60 -25.18 0.96 -3.01
N GLN A 61 -26.47 1.23 -2.87
CA GLN A 61 -27.04 1.97 -1.75
C GLN A 61 -26.91 1.20 -0.43
N ASP A 62 -27.15 -0.12 -0.44
CA ASP A 62 -27.02 -0.97 0.74
C ASP A 62 -25.57 -1.07 1.21
N VAL A 63 -24.60 -1.20 0.30
CA VAL A 63 -23.17 -1.20 0.63
C VAL A 63 -22.75 0.16 1.18
N ALA A 64 -23.19 1.27 0.57
CA ALA A 64 -22.90 2.61 1.08
C ALA A 64 -23.45 2.80 2.50
N TYR A 65 -24.68 2.34 2.75
CA TYR A 65 -25.29 2.37 4.08
C TYR A 65 -24.50 1.56 5.11
N LEU A 66 -24.07 0.34 4.76
CA LEU A 66 -23.28 -0.51 5.64
C LEU A 66 -21.90 0.08 5.95
N VAL A 67 -21.23 0.70 4.96
CA VAL A 67 -19.96 1.40 5.17
C VAL A 67 -20.15 2.56 6.14
N THR A 68 -21.13 3.42 5.92
CA THR A 68 -21.43 4.53 6.84
C THR A 68 -21.80 4.04 8.24
N GLN A 69 -22.56 2.94 8.35
CA GLN A 69 -22.89 2.34 9.64
C GLN A 69 -21.64 1.81 10.35
N TRP A 70 -20.74 1.17 9.61
CA TRP A 70 -19.48 0.64 10.13
C TRP A 70 -18.54 1.78 10.58
N GLU A 71 -18.37 2.82 9.78
CA GLU A 71 -17.61 4.03 10.12
C GLU A 71 -18.14 4.68 11.40
N ASN A 72 -19.46 4.83 11.53
CA ASN A 72 -20.07 5.38 12.74
C ASN A 72 -19.82 4.50 13.98
N SER A 73 -19.79 3.17 13.82
CA SER A 73 -19.50 2.24 14.93
C SER A 73 -18.03 2.27 15.35
N GLN A 74 -17.11 2.42 14.39
CA GLN A 74 -15.68 2.60 14.61
C GLN A 74 -15.41 3.90 15.36
N LEU A 75 -16.00 5.01 14.91
CA LEU A 75 -15.86 6.32 15.54
C LEU A 75 -16.43 6.33 16.96
N ALA A 76 -17.61 5.74 17.18
CA ALA A 76 -18.19 5.63 18.52
C ALA A 76 -17.28 4.83 19.49
N GLY A 77 -16.68 3.74 19.01
CA GLY A 77 -15.72 2.95 19.79
C GLY A 77 -14.40 3.69 20.07
N ALA A 78 -13.89 4.44 19.10
CA ALA A 78 -12.70 5.28 19.28
C ALA A 78 -12.94 6.41 20.28
N VAL A 79 -14.06 7.12 20.16
CA VAL A 79 -14.44 8.20 21.09
C VAL A 79 -14.62 7.69 22.51
N GLY A 80 -15.31 6.56 22.71
CA GLY A 80 -15.46 5.97 24.05
C GLY A 80 -14.13 5.57 24.70
N ARG A 81 -13.14 5.13 23.90
CA ARG A 81 -11.78 4.85 24.40
C ARG A 81 -11.05 6.13 24.79
N ILE A 82 -11.16 7.19 23.99
CA ILE A 82 -10.56 8.50 24.29
C ILE A 82 -11.17 9.08 25.58
N GLU A 83 -12.49 8.99 25.74
CA GLU A 83 -13.19 9.45 26.94
C GLU A 83 -12.71 8.70 28.20
N LEU A 84 -12.54 7.37 28.11
CA LEU A 84 -12.03 6.56 29.22
C LEU A 84 -10.57 6.90 29.58
N GLN A 85 -9.72 7.13 28.57
CA GLN A 85 -8.34 7.58 28.80
C GLN A 85 -8.28 8.98 29.43
N LEU A 86 -9.16 9.89 29.02
CA LEU A 86 -9.26 11.22 29.61
C LEU A 86 -9.72 11.15 31.07
N GLU A 87 -10.64 10.25 31.40
CA GLU A 87 -11.09 10.03 32.78
C GLU A 87 -9.96 9.44 33.64
N GLU A 88 -9.21 8.45 33.13
CA GLU A 88 -8.05 7.90 33.83
C GLU A 88 -6.93 8.94 34.05
N LEU A 89 -6.63 9.76 33.04
CA LEU A 89 -5.66 10.86 33.16
C LEU A 89 -6.11 11.90 34.18
N ARG A 90 -7.41 12.21 34.21
CA ARG A 90 -7.99 13.12 35.20
C ARG A 90 -7.85 12.55 36.62
N ASP A 91 -8.13 11.25 36.81
CA ASP A 91 -7.98 10.59 38.10
C ASP A 91 -6.52 10.56 38.55
N LEU A 92 -5.58 10.29 37.65
CA LEU A 92 -4.15 10.35 37.93
C LEU A 92 -3.69 11.76 38.31
N LEU A 93 -4.20 12.81 37.64
CA LEU A 93 -3.91 14.20 37.98
C LEU A 93 -4.50 14.60 39.35
N VAL A 94 -5.71 14.14 39.68
CA VAL A 94 -6.32 14.36 40.99
C VAL A 94 -5.50 13.64 42.07
N GLN A 95 -5.08 12.39 41.83
CA GLN A 95 -4.21 11.63 42.74
C GLN A 95 -2.84 12.30 42.91
N ALA A 96 -2.25 12.83 41.83
CA ALA A 96 -0.97 13.55 41.88
C ALA A 96 -1.10 14.86 42.67
N LYS A 97 -2.20 15.60 42.50
CA LYS A 97 -2.46 16.87 43.21
C LYS A 97 -2.82 16.67 44.69
N LEU A 98 -3.35 15.50 45.05
CA LEU A 98 -3.64 15.09 46.43
C LEU A 98 -2.42 14.52 47.18
N SER A 99 -1.26 14.36 46.51
CA SER A 99 0.00 13.96 47.16
C SER A 99 1.03 15.10 47.24
N PRO A 100 0.75 16.24 47.89
CA PRO A 100 1.78 17.22 48.18
C PRO A 100 2.61 16.77 49.39
N GLY A 101 3.88 16.40 49.18
CA GLY A 101 4.85 16.38 50.28
C GLY A 101 5.61 15.07 50.55
N LYS A 102 6.15 14.40 49.52
CA LYS A 102 7.33 13.53 49.69
C LYS A 102 8.25 13.67 48.49
N GLU A 103 8.92 14.82 48.43
CA GLU A 103 10.05 15.07 47.54
C GLU A 103 11.26 14.26 48.05
N ASN A 104 11.97 13.60 47.12
CA ASN A 104 13.38 13.18 47.20
C ASN A 104 13.75 11.73 47.54
N CYS A 105 12.86 10.74 47.45
CA CYS A 105 13.33 9.33 47.51
C CYS A 105 12.52 8.32 46.67
N LEU A 106 11.40 8.74 46.08
CA LEU A 106 10.55 7.85 45.27
C LEU A 106 10.59 8.19 43.78
N ASP A 107 11.37 9.18 43.37
CA ASP A 107 11.30 9.76 42.04
C ASP A 107 11.90 8.84 40.97
N GLU A 108 13.00 8.13 41.23
CA GLU A 108 13.58 7.19 40.25
C GLU A 108 12.69 5.96 40.01
N GLN A 109 12.07 5.41 41.07
CA GLN A 109 11.17 4.26 40.91
C GLN A 109 9.84 4.66 40.28
N ARG A 110 9.35 5.88 40.55
CA ARG A 110 8.13 6.40 39.94
C ARG A 110 8.36 6.82 38.49
N GLU A 111 9.49 7.43 38.17
CA GLU A 111 9.90 7.70 36.79
C GLU A 111 10.10 6.41 36.01
N ALA A 112 10.73 5.38 36.60
CA ALA A 112 10.86 4.08 35.95
C ALA A 112 9.50 3.40 35.74
N THR A 113 8.56 3.54 36.69
CA THR A 113 7.20 2.99 36.55
C THR A 113 6.37 3.78 35.54
N LEU A 114 6.53 5.10 35.47
CA LEU A 114 5.88 5.97 34.50
C LEU A 114 6.46 5.76 33.10
N LEU A 115 7.78 5.61 32.95
CA LEU A 115 8.43 5.27 31.69
C LEU A 115 8.03 3.88 31.20
N ALA A 116 7.94 2.89 32.10
CA ALA A 116 7.45 1.56 31.74
C ALA A 116 5.98 1.59 31.32
N LYS A 117 5.12 2.37 32.01
CA LYS A 117 3.71 2.55 31.62
C LYS A 117 3.56 3.37 30.35
N LEU A 118 4.43 4.34 30.08
CA LEU A 118 4.42 5.16 28.88
C LEU A 118 4.97 4.38 27.69
N GLN A 119 6.00 3.55 27.84
CA GLN A 119 6.42 2.56 26.83
C GLN A 119 5.33 1.53 26.56
N GLN A 120 4.60 1.09 27.58
CA GLN A 120 3.47 0.18 27.41
C GLN A 120 2.29 0.87 26.71
N ALA A 121 2.04 2.15 26.97
CA ALA A 121 1.04 2.97 26.28
C ALA A 121 1.45 3.29 24.84
N MET A 122 2.74 3.52 24.56
CA MET A 122 3.25 3.71 23.19
C MET A 122 3.22 2.40 22.38
N HIS A 123 3.48 1.25 23.00
CA HIS A 123 3.27 -0.06 22.36
C HIS A 123 1.79 -0.44 22.22
N PHE A 124 0.87 0.14 23.00
CA PHE A 124 -0.57 0.03 22.77
C PHE A 124 -1.10 1.01 21.72
N SER A 125 -0.35 2.08 21.43
CA SER A 125 -0.60 3.06 20.36
C SER A 125 -0.07 2.62 19.00
N GLU A 126 0.48 1.40 18.90
CA GLU A 126 0.93 0.77 17.65
C GLU A 126 -0.23 0.06 16.91
N GLN A 127 -1.48 0.34 17.30
CA GLN A 127 -2.66 0.07 16.48
C GLN A 127 -2.86 1.21 15.47
N GLU A 128 -2.35 0.96 14.26
CA GLU A 128 -2.81 1.43 12.95
C GLU A 128 -3.27 2.90 12.89
N ILE A 129 -2.30 3.79 12.65
CA ILE A 129 -2.56 4.99 11.86
C ILE A 129 -2.75 4.51 10.40
N PRO A 130 -3.86 4.85 9.72
CA PRO A 130 -4.02 4.60 8.29
C PRO A 130 -2.87 5.27 7.55
N GLU A 131 -2.05 4.48 6.87
CA GLU A 131 -1.04 4.99 5.94
C GLU A 131 -1.79 5.71 4.81
N GLU A 132 -1.86 7.03 4.92
CA GLU A 132 -2.09 7.91 3.78
C GLU A 132 -1.02 7.63 2.73
N GLU A 133 -1.47 7.04 1.63
CA GLU A 133 -1.07 7.31 0.24
C GLU A 133 0.34 7.91 0.07
N LEU A 134 1.36 7.05 0.17
CA LEU A 134 2.55 7.23 -0.65
C LEU A 134 2.41 6.29 -1.85
N GLU A 135 1.89 6.85 -2.94
CA GLU A 135 1.88 6.26 -4.27
C GLU A 135 3.32 5.87 -4.67
N GLU A 136 3.74 4.64 -4.36
CA GLU A 136 4.93 4.05 -4.95
C GLU A 136 4.60 3.62 -6.39
N ASP A 137 5.03 4.47 -7.32
CA ASP A 137 4.93 4.29 -8.76
C ASP A 137 5.65 2.97 -9.19
N PRO A 138 4.93 1.91 -9.63
CA PRO A 138 5.53 0.60 -9.88
C PRO A 138 6.32 0.54 -11.21
N ALA A 139 6.44 1.64 -11.92
CA ALA A 139 7.12 1.73 -13.21
C ALA A 139 8.66 1.55 -13.12
N LEU A 140 9.27 1.54 -11.93
CA LEU A 140 10.73 1.43 -11.76
C LEU A 140 11.26 0.02 -11.49
N ILE A 141 10.41 -1.02 -11.47
CA ILE A 141 10.86 -2.39 -11.10
C ILE A 141 11.29 -3.24 -12.33
N SER A 142 11.13 -2.78 -13.57
CA SER A 142 11.32 -3.67 -14.74
C SER A 142 12.68 -3.61 -15.46
N ASP A 143 13.67 -2.86 -14.99
CA ASP A 143 14.99 -2.90 -15.63
C ASP A 143 16.01 -3.57 -14.73
N GLY A 144 16.17 -4.88 -14.95
CA GLY A 144 17.37 -5.66 -14.61
C GLY A 144 18.60 -5.19 -15.40
N ARG A 145 18.86 -3.88 -15.38
CA ARG A 145 20.08 -3.29 -15.90
C ARG A 145 21.12 -3.41 -14.80
N SER A 146 21.96 -4.43 -14.96
CA SER A 146 23.28 -4.49 -14.35
C SER A 146 24.01 -3.16 -14.64
N ILE A 147 23.95 -2.22 -13.71
CA ILE A 147 24.84 -1.06 -13.69
C ILE A 147 26.10 -1.53 -12.97
N ALA A 148 27.00 -2.11 -13.76
CA ALA A 148 28.41 -2.15 -13.44
C ALA A 148 28.89 -0.70 -13.21
N GLY A 149 28.90 -0.30 -11.95
CA GLY A 149 29.20 1.07 -11.52
C GLY A 149 28.87 1.25 -10.04
N ARG A 150 29.23 0.25 -9.22
CA ARG A 150 29.10 0.30 -7.77
C ARG A 150 30.25 1.15 -7.24
N GLU A 151 30.07 2.46 -7.22
CA GLU A 151 30.89 3.31 -6.35
C GLU A 151 30.62 2.87 -4.92
N GLU A 152 31.65 2.28 -4.30
CA GLU A 152 31.68 1.96 -2.88
C GLU A 152 31.54 3.26 -2.09
N LEU A 153 30.30 3.63 -1.78
CA LEU A 153 30.00 4.75 -0.89
C LEU A 153 30.51 4.38 0.50
N SER A 154 31.68 4.94 0.79
CA SER A 154 32.38 4.84 2.07
C SER A 154 31.48 5.29 3.24
N PRO A 155 31.73 4.84 4.48
CA PRO A 155 30.89 5.09 5.67
C PRO A 155 30.82 6.56 6.14
N HIS A 156 31.21 7.52 5.30
CA HIS A 156 31.08 8.97 5.50
C HIS A 156 30.43 9.59 4.26
N ALA A 157 29.23 9.14 3.90
CA ALA A 157 28.41 9.83 2.91
C ALA A 157 27.94 11.16 3.51
N THR A 158 28.64 12.25 3.16
CA THR A 158 28.21 13.61 3.48
C THR A 158 26.80 13.83 2.92
N LEU A 159 25.88 14.30 3.76
CA LEU A 159 24.52 14.64 3.35
C LEU A 159 24.54 15.53 2.10
N PRO A 160 23.69 15.26 1.09
CA PRO A 160 23.58 16.15 -0.06
C PRO A 160 23.23 17.58 0.42
N PRO A 161 23.71 18.62 -0.27
CA PRO A 161 23.36 20.00 0.08
C PRO A 161 21.84 20.18 -0.05
N LEU A 162 21.26 20.86 0.93
CA LEU A 162 19.83 21.14 0.97
C LEU A 162 19.42 21.91 -0.30
N PRO A 163 18.30 21.56 -0.95
CA PRO A 163 17.75 22.34 -2.05
C PRO A 163 17.55 23.81 -1.64
N GLN A 164 17.81 24.74 -2.54
CA GLN A 164 17.68 26.18 -2.25
C GLN A 164 16.22 26.58 -2.11
N GLU A 165 15.91 27.40 -1.10
CA GLU A 165 14.58 27.98 -0.93
C GLU A 165 14.27 28.94 -2.09
N LEU A 166 13.14 28.73 -2.75
CA LEU A 166 12.65 29.59 -3.84
C LEU A 166 11.55 30.52 -3.34
N ASP A 167 11.65 31.77 -3.75
CA ASP A 167 10.60 32.77 -3.52
C ASP A 167 9.41 32.49 -4.45
N LEU A 168 8.33 31.97 -3.87
CA LEU A 168 7.13 31.56 -4.59
C LEU A 168 6.39 32.73 -5.25
N GLU A 169 6.57 33.96 -4.78
CA GLU A 169 5.83 35.12 -5.31
C GLU A 169 6.42 35.66 -6.63
N HIS A 170 7.70 35.40 -6.90
CA HIS A 170 8.40 35.90 -8.08
C HIS A 170 8.98 34.79 -8.98
N ALA A 171 8.76 33.52 -8.63
CA ALA A 171 9.31 32.39 -9.36
C ALA A 171 8.65 32.19 -10.73
N HIS A 172 9.47 32.03 -11.76
CA HIS A 172 9.02 31.64 -13.09
C HIS A 172 8.53 30.19 -13.07
N PRO A 173 7.49 29.80 -13.84
CA PRO A 173 6.94 28.42 -13.84
C PRO A 173 7.99 27.34 -14.10
N GLN A 174 8.99 27.62 -14.92
CA GLN A 174 10.12 26.73 -15.16
C GLN A 174 10.99 26.52 -13.91
N GLN A 175 11.21 27.57 -13.11
CA GLN A 175 11.98 27.49 -11.87
C GLN A 175 11.25 26.65 -10.82
N LEU A 176 9.92 26.72 -10.77
CA LEU A 176 9.11 25.86 -9.91
C LEU A 176 9.22 24.37 -10.32
N CYS A 177 9.24 24.08 -11.63
CA CYS A 177 9.43 22.71 -12.12
C CYS A 177 10.81 22.16 -11.76
N ASP A 178 11.85 22.98 -11.94
CA ASP A 178 13.22 22.59 -11.62
C ASP A 178 13.40 22.40 -10.11
N ALA A 179 12.74 23.23 -9.28
CA ALA A 179 12.71 23.08 -7.82
C ALA A 179 12.11 21.77 -7.34
N VAL A 180 10.97 21.39 -7.92
CA VAL A 180 10.28 20.14 -7.61
C VAL A 180 11.18 18.97 -7.98
N ARG A 181 11.80 19.01 -9.17
CA ARG A 181 12.75 17.99 -9.60
C ARG A 181 13.95 17.87 -8.65
N ASP A 182 14.53 19.00 -8.24
CA ASP A 182 15.68 19.02 -7.32
C ASP A 182 15.31 18.50 -5.93
N ARG A 183 14.12 18.85 -5.43
CA ARG A 183 13.56 18.31 -4.18
C ARG A 183 13.37 16.80 -4.27
N ASP A 184 12.78 16.31 -5.35
CA ASP A 184 12.47 14.88 -5.50
C ASP A 184 13.77 14.07 -5.66
N LEU A 185 14.77 14.58 -6.37
CA LEU A 185 16.12 14.00 -6.43
C LEU A 185 16.81 13.98 -5.07
N PHE A 186 16.62 15.01 -4.26
CA PHE A 186 17.15 15.08 -2.91
C PHE A 186 16.48 14.07 -1.97
N ILE A 187 15.14 13.97 -2.01
CA ILE A 187 14.38 12.97 -1.25
C ILE A 187 14.81 11.56 -1.64
N ALA A 188 14.93 11.26 -2.94
CA ALA A 188 15.39 9.96 -3.41
C ALA A 188 16.76 9.59 -2.82
N LYS A 189 17.72 10.52 -2.85
CA LYS A 189 19.05 10.31 -2.25
C LYS A 189 18.98 10.09 -0.74
N LEU A 190 18.14 10.83 -0.02
CA LEU A 190 17.95 10.62 1.42
C LEU A 190 17.34 9.25 1.73
N VAL A 191 16.36 8.83 0.94
CA VAL A 191 15.73 7.50 1.08
C VAL A 191 16.75 6.41 0.83
N ASP A 192 17.58 6.53 -0.21
CA ASP A 192 18.64 5.56 -0.51
C ASP A 192 19.69 5.50 0.61
N GLN A 193 20.12 6.65 1.13
CA GLN A 193 21.04 6.72 2.26
C GLN A 193 20.43 6.15 3.53
N TYR A 194 19.16 6.44 3.83
CA TYR A 194 18.46 5.89 4.98
C TYR A 194 18.33 4.37 4.87
N ARG A 195 17.95 3.85 3.69
CA ARG A 195 17.88 2.41 3.43
C ARG A 195 19.26 1.75 3.61
N HIS A 196 20.32 2.38 3.09
CA HIS A 196 21.69 1.89 3.26
C HIS A 196 22.14 1.90 4.74
N LEU A 197 21.87 2.98 5.46
CA LEU A 197 22.19 3.10 6.89
C LEU A 197 21.38 2.12 7.72
N HIS A 198 20.10 1.92 7.41
CA HIS A 198 19.24 0.96 8.10
C HIS A 198 19.70 -0.49 7.86
N GLN A 199 20.07 -0.82 6.63
CA GLN A 199 20.65 -2.11 6.27
C GLN A 199 21.98 -2.36 6.97
N THR A 200 22.84 -1.35 7.07
CA THR A 200 24.15 -1.48 7.73
C THR A 200 24.05 -1.45 9.27
N ALA A 201 23.14 -0.64 9.83
CA ALA A 201 22.91 -0.49 11.27
C ALA A 201 22.15 -1.68 11.89
N ARG A 202 21.24 -2.34 11.15
CA ARG A 202 20.47 -3.49 11.67
C ARG A 202 21.12 -4.85 11.45
N LEU A 203 22.20 -4.96 10.69
CA LEU A 203 22.81 -6.25 10.33
C LEU A 203 24.25 -6.47 10.82
N SER A 204 24.80 -5.62 11.69
CA SER A 204 26.20 -5.75 12.12
C SER A 204 26.44 -5.71 13.64
N SER A 205 25.44 -6.02 14.45
CA SER A 205 25.74 -6.81 15.65
C SER A 205 25.52 -8.27 15.26
N PRO A 206 26.57 -9.10 15.20
CA PRO A 206 26.40 -10.51 14.93
C PRO A 206 25.42 -11.06 15.97
N VAL A 207 24.25 -11.49 15.52
CA VAL A 207 23.29 -12.16 16.38
C VAL A 207 23.99 -13.41 16.89
N ASP A 208 24.32 -13.43 18.19
CA ASP A 208 24.93 -14.59 18.83
C ASP A 208 23.86 -15.68 18.97
N TRP A 209 23.69 -16.47 17.91
CA TRP A 209 22.76 -17.61 17.84
C TRP A 209 22.95 -18.63 18.97
N GLN A 210 24.14 -18.64 19.59
CA GLN A 210 24.44 -19.47 20.76
C GLN A 210 23.74 -18.97 22.04
N GLU A 211 23.60 -17.65 22.23
CA GLU A 211 22.88 -17.06 23.36
C GLU A 211 21.36 -17.24 23.21
N LEU A 212 20.84 -17.12 21.99
CA LEU A 212 19.43 -17.39 21.68
C LEU A 212 19.03 -18.85 21.94
N ASN A 213 19.93 -19.81 21.70
CA ASN A 213 19.71 -21.22 22.03
C ASN A 213 19.66 -21.51 23.53
N GLN A 214 20.10 -20.57 24.38
CA GLN A 214 19.98 -20.64 25.84
C GLN A 214 18.85 -19.76 26.38
N ALA A 215 18.09 -19.08 25.51
CA ALA A 215 17.03 -18.18 25.93
C ALA A 215 15.93 -18.93 26.73
N PRO A 216 15.38 -18.32 27.79
CA PRO A 216 14.24 -18.85 28.55
C PRO A 216 13.08 -19.30 27.66
N ALA A 217 12.42 -20.40 28.04
CA ALA A 217 11.30 -20.97 27.28
C ALA A 217 10.15 -19.97 27.07
N GLU A 218 9.94 -19.06 28.03
CA GLU A 218 8.93 -17.99 27.94
C GLU A 218 9.23 -16.98 26.83
N LEU A 219 10.51 -16.63 26.63
CA LEU A 219 10.93 -15.74 25.55
C LEU A 219 10.81 -16.42 24.18
N ARG A 220 11.09 -17.73 24.10
CA ARG A 220 10.89 -18.50 22.86
C ARG A 220 9.42 -18.57 22.48
N ALA A 221 8.54 -18.89 23.44
CA ALA A 221 7.10 -18.91 23.21
C ALA A 221 6.58 -17.53 22.77
N ARG A 222 7.09 -16.44 23.37
CA ARG A 222 6.74 -15.08 22.96
C ARG A 222 7.27 -14.73 21.56
N LEU A 223 8.46 -15.18 21.20
CA LEU A 223 9.02 -14.98 19.86
C LEU A 223 8.23 -15.77 18.80
N GLU A 224 7.86 -17.02 19.07
CA GLU A 224 7.00 -17.82 18.20
C GLU A 224 5.60 -17.17 18.06
N GLN A 225 5.07 -16.60 19.14
CA GLN A 225 3.83 -15.84 19.10
C GLN A 225 3.96 -14.57 18.25
N LEU A 226 5.05 -13.81 18.40
CA LEU A 226 5.29 -12.61 17.58
C LEU A 226 5.54 -12.96 16.12
N GLU A 227 6.25 -14.06 15.85
CA GLU A 227 6.50 -14.55 14.50
C GLU A 227 5.18 -14.92 13.82
N THR A 228 4.32 -15.68 14.48
CA THR A 228 3.00 -16.04 13.94
C THR A 228 2.12 -14.81 13.72
N GLN A 229 2.16 -13.83 14.63
CA GLN A 229 1.45 -12.56 14.46
C GLN A 229 1.97 -11.76 13.25
N LEU A 230 3.29 -11.64 13.10
CA LEU A 230 3.90 -10.93 11.97
C LEU A 230 3.63 -11.63 10.63
N GLN A 231 3.68 -12.96 10.60
CA GLN A 231 3.33 -13.74 9.41
C GLN A 231 1.88 -13.52 9.00
N GLU A 232 0.95 -13.49 9.95
CA GLU A 232 -0.46 -13.22 9.66
C GLU A 232 -0.69 -11.77 9.21
N GLN A 233 -0.04 -10.79 9.85
CA GLN A 233 -0.09 -9.39 9.41
C GLN A 233 0.45 -9.23 7.99
N LEU A 234 1.57 -9.88 7.68
CA LEU A 234 2.14 -9.87 6.33
C LEU A 234 1.15 -10.46 5.32
N ARG A 235 0.53 -11.61 5.65
CA ARG A 235 -0.50 -12.23 4.81
C ARG A 235 -1.69 -11.29 4.56
N ILE A 236 -2.19 -10.62 5.59
CA ILE A 236 -3.30 -9.67 5.48
C ILE A 236 -2.90 -8.48 4.59
N ASN A 237 -1.71 -7.93 4.81
CA ASN A 237 -1.19 -6.80 4.03
C ASN A 237 -0.98 -7.17 2.56
N GLU A 238 -0.43 -8.35 2.26
CA GLU A 238 -0.29 -8.84 0.88
C GLU A 238 -1.64 -8.96 0.18
N VAL A 239 -2.67 -9.46 0.88
CA VAL A 239 -4.03 -9.55 0.34
C VAL A 239 -4.61 -8.15 0.11
N SER A 240 -4.48 -7.24 1.08
CA SER A 240 -4.94 -5.85 0.97
C SER A 240 -4.29 -5.13 -0.21
N MET A 241 -2.96 -5.20 -0.31
CA MET A 241 -2.21 -4.61 -1.43
C MET A 241 -2.58 -5.24 -2.77
N SER A 242 -2.89 -6.54 -2.81
CA SER A 242 -3.35 -7.20 -4.03
C SER A 242 -4.73 -6.73 -4.46
N LEU A 243 -5.62 -6.47 -3.49
CA LEU A 243 -6.95 -5.90 -3.76
C LEU A 243 -6.85 -4.45 -4.25
N GLU A 244 -6.03 -3.62 -3.62
CA GLU A 244 -5.81 -2.24 -4.07
C GLU A 244 -5.17 -2.18 -5.45
N ARG A 245 -4.15 -3.00 -5.72
CA ARG A 245 -3.58 -3.12 -7.08
C ARG A 245 -4.63 -3.55 -8.11
N ALA A 246 -5.51 -4.49 -7.76
CA ALA A 246 -6.58 -4.93 -8.65
C ALA A 246 -7.63 -3.82 -8.88
N ARG A 247 -7.97 -3.05 -7.84
CA ARG A 247 -8.87 -1.90 -7.93
C ARG A 247 -8.28 -0.80 -8.81
N LEU A 248 -7.05 -0.37 -8.52
CA LEU A 248 -6.32 0.62 -9.32
C LEU A 248 -6.16 0.17 -10.77
N SER A 249 -5.89 -1.12 -11.01
CA SER A 249 -5.84 -1.66 -12.37
C SER A 249 -7.17 -1.52 -13.11
N ARG A 250 -8.30 -1.80 -12.45
CA ARG A 250 -9.64 -1.60 -13.04
C ARG A 250 -9.91 -0.13 -13.29
N GLU A 251 -9.64 0.75 -12.33
CA GLU A 251 -9.82 2.20 -12.48
C GLU A 251 -8.95 2.76 -13.61
N ALA A 252 -7.69 2.34 -13.70
CA ALA A 252 -6.79 2.71 -14.80
C ALA A 252 -7.34 2.27 -16.17
N THR A 253 -7.85 1.04 -16.29
CA THR A 253 -8.46 0.58 -17.55
C THR A 253 -9.75 1.33 -17.90
N GLN A 254 -10.57 1.71 -16.90
CA GLN A 254 -11.76 2.53 -17.12
C GLN A 254 -11.40 3.93 -17.58
N LEU A 255 -10.39 4.56 -16.96
CA LEU A 255 -9.87 5.86 -17.36
C LEU A 255 -9.27 5.80 -18.77
N GLU A 256 -8.55 4.74 -19.13
CA GLU A 256 -8.00 4.57 -20.47
C GLU A 256 -9.12 4.44 -21.51
N LEU A 257 -10.16 3.64 -21.24
CA LEU A 257 -11.33 3.53 -22.11
C LEU A 257 -12.07 4.87 -22.26
N ALA A 258 -12.26 5.61 -21.16
CA ALA A 258 -12.87 6.93 -21.18
C ALA A 258 -12.02 7.93 -21.98
N ARG A 259 -10.69 7.94 -21.79
CA ARG A 259 -9.75 8.74 -22.59
C ARG A 259 -9.83 8.41 -24.08
N MET A 260 -9.89 7.12 -24.43
CA MET A 260 -10.05 6.69 -25.82
C MET A 260 -11.39 7.13 -26.42
N GLN A 261 -12.48 7.07 -25.65
CA GLN A 261 -13.80 7.54 -26.09
C GLN A 261 -13.79 9.06 -26.30
N LEU A 262 -13.26 9.83 -25.35
CA LEU A 262 -13.11 11.28 -25.47
C LEU A 262 -12.25 11.67 -26.68
N GLN A 263 -11.15 10.96 -26.94
CA GLN A 263 -10.33 11.18 -28.13
C GLN A 263 -11.10 10.89 -29.42
N LYS A 264 -11.95 9.86 -29.44
CA LYS A 264 -12.80 9.56 -30.60
C LYS A 264 -13.83 10.67 -30.82
N GLU A 265 -14.47 11.15 -29.76
CA GLU A 265 -15.43 12.27 -29.86
C GLU A 265 -14.73 13.58 -30.27
N LEU A 266 -13.56 13.91 -29.72
CA LEU A 266 -12.78 15.07 -30.15
C LEU A 266 -12.42 15.01 -31.64
N LYS A 267 -11.95 13.85 -32.11
CA LYS A 267 -11.64 13.62 -33.53
C LYS A 267 -12.89 13.76 -34.41
N LYS A 268 -14.05 13.26 -33.98
CA LYS A 268 -15.33 13.42 -34.70
C LYS A 268 -15.75 14.89 -34.78
N HIS A 269 -15.48 15.68 -33.74
CA HIS A 269 -15.81 17.11 -33.69
C HIS A 269 -14.72 18.03 -34.28
N GLY A 270 -13.67 17.48 -34.91
CA GLY A 270 -12.63 18.25 -35.58
C GLY A 270 -11.72 19.03 -34.62
N LEU A 271 -11.74 18.73 -33.33
CA LEU A 271 -10.85 19.29 -32.34
C LEU A 271 -9.58 18.44 -32.29
N ASN A 272 -8.43 19.02 -32.64
CA ASN A 272 -7.14 18.33 -32.56
C ASN A 272 -6.85 17.96 -31.10
N GLY A 273 -6.82 16.65 -30.82
CA GLY A 273 -6.59 16.09 -29.48
C GLY A 273 -5.19 16.30 -28.89
N ASP A 274 -4.30 17.01 -29.59
CA ASP A 274 -2.97 17.35 -29.10
C ASP A 274 -2.99 18.35 -27.93
N MET A 275 -4.08 19.08 -27.71
CA MET A 275 -4.22 20.02 -26.59
C MET A 275 -4.49 19.33 -25.23
N LEU A 276 -4.85 18.05 -25.21
CA LEU A 276 -5.08 17.26 -23.99
C LEU A 276 -3.89 16.36 -23.62
N ARG A 277 -2.84 16.32 -24.46
CA ARG A 277 -1.53 15.79 -24.11
C ARG A 277 -0.81 16.85 -23.27
N GLY A 278 -1.25 17.04 -22.03
CA GLY A 278 -0.41 17.72 -21.04
C GLY A 278 0.90 16.96 -20.94
N ASN A 279 2.00 17.59 -21.34
CA ASN A 279 3.45 17.35 -21.16
C ASN A 279 4.08 15.96 -20.91
N ASP A 280 3.34 14.86 -20.73
CA ASP A 280 3.90 13.50 -20.57
C ASP A 280 3.89 12.71 -21.88
N ALA A 281 3.94 13.44 -22.98
CA ALA A 281 4.11 12.91 -24.32
C ALA A 281 5.55 12.42 -24.51
N VAL A 282 5.84 11.18 -24.13
CA VAL A 282 6.90 10.42 -24.82
C VAL A 282 6.60 10.50 -26.33
N PRO A 283 7.53 11.01 -27.16
CA PRO A 283 7.28 11.18 -28.58
C PRO A 283 7.01 9.82 -29.25
N PRO A 284 6.06 9.73 -30.20
CA PRO A 284 6.03 8.58 -31.09
C PRO A 284 7.34 8.62 -31.87
N MET A 285 8.21 7.63 -31.61
CA MET A 285 9.45 7.46 -32.36
C MET A 285 9.13 7.47 -33.85
N ALA A 286 9.54 8.56 -34.48
CA ALA A 286 9.57 8.70 -35.92
C ALA A 286 10.32 7.51 -36.51
N GLN A 287 9.72 6.94 -37.54
CA GLN A 287 10.42 6.09 -38.49
C GLN A 287 11.51 6.93 -39.15
N GLU A 288 12.75 6.84 -38.66
CA GLU A 288 13.93 7.26 -39.42
C GLU A 288 15.06 6.24 -39.27
N THR A 289 15.28 5.54 -40.39
CA THR A 289 16.57 5.13 -40.95
C THR A 289 17.48 4.17 -40.16
N GLY A 290 17.89 3.10 -40.85
CA GLY A 290 18.65 1.99 -40.30
C GLY A 290 19.98 2.40 -39.65
N SER A 291 20.14 2.00 -38.38
CA SER A 291 21.41 2.02 -37.66
C SER A 291 21.89 0.56 -37.42
N PRO A 292 23.17 0.24 -37.67
CA PRO A 292 23.71 -1.13 -37.83
C PRO A 292 23.68 -2.01 -36.57
N GLU A 293 23.29 -1.46 -35.43
CA GLU A 293 23.30 -2.14 -34.14
C GLU A 293 22.13 -3.11 -33.98
N LYS A 294 20.96 -2.79 -34.55
CA LYS A 294 19.80 -3.69 -34.61
C LYS A 294 20.04 -4.92 -35.51
N GLN A 295 20.95 -4.83 -36.48
CA GLN A 295 21.33 -6.00 -37.30
C GLN A 295 22.24 -6.97 -36.53
N ARG A 296 23.09 -6.48 -35.61
CA ARG A 296 23.86 -7.36 -34.72
C ARG A 296 22.96 -8.08 -33.73
N SER A 297 21.96 -7.38 -33.19
CA SER A 297 20.99 -7.97 -32.27
C SER A 297 19.94 -8.86 -32.95
N GLN A 298 19.88 -8.95 -34.28
CA GLN A 298 19.12 -10.00 -34.97
C GLN A 298 19.99 -11.18 -35.39
N LYS A 299 21.29 -10.95 -35.68
CA LYS A 299 22.23 -12.03 -36.04
C LYS A 299 22.45 -13.04 -34.91
N TRP A 300 22.63 -12.61 -33.66
CA TRP A 300 22.77 -13.53 -32.52
C TRP A 300 21.49 -14.33 -32.24
N LEU A 301 20.30 -13.70 -32.34
CA LEU A 301 19.02 -14.41 -32.22
C LEU A 301 18.80 -15.43 -33.34
N SER A 302 19.29 -15.15 -34.55
CA SER A 302 19.23 -16.11 -35.65
C SER A 302 20.20 -17.30 -35.49
N MET A 303 21.28 -17.14 -34.72
CA MET A 303 22.21 -18.23 -34.40
C MET A 303 21.71 -19.14 -33.27
N LEU A 304 20.76 -18.68 -32.45
CA LEU A 304 20.19 -19.44 -31.33
C LEU A 304 18.99 -20.32 -31.72
N ARG A 305 18.59 -20.34 -33.00
CA ARG A 305 17.68 -21.38 -33.51
C ARG A 305 18.42 -22.71 -33.62
N ILE A 306 18.49 -23.39 -32.48
CA ILE A 306 18.71 -24.82 -32.39
C ILE A 306 17.66 -25.48 -33.28
N LYS A 307 18.13 -26.14 -34.35
CA LYS A 307 17.31 -27.01 -35.18
C LYS A 307 16.77 -28.12 -34.29
N GLU A 308 15.46 -28.15 -34.08
CA GLU A 308 14.78 -29.42 -33.83
C GLU A 308 14.84 -30.24 -35.12
N THR A 309 15.73 -31.23 -35.12
CA THR A 309 15.68 -32.43 -35.97
C THR A 309 16.18 -33.59 -35.14
#